data_AF-A0A352RIG2-F1
#
_entry.id   AF-A0A352RIG2-F1
#
_cell.length_a   1.000
_cell.length_b   1.000
_cell.length_c   1.000
_cell.angle_alpha   90.00
_cell.angle_beta   90.00
_cell.angle_gamma   90.00
#
_symmetry.space_group_name_H-M   'P 1'
#
loop_
_entity.id
_entity.type
_entity.pdbx_description
1 polymer ?
#
loop_
_entity_poly.entity_id
_entity_poly.type
_entity_poly.pdbx_seq_one_letter_code
_entity_poly.pdbx_strand_id
1 'polypeptide(L)'
;KEDPSKGAFVGCPAGWGCQLANANLFRAFEMEKKGWVLVDPGSAAGLDGSMAKAVERGENWFGYYWSPTSMIGKYNMFKVPFGVPFAGSKNWDGCIVKPEQECANPKPSSWTKSVVNTIVTDRFKKAGGPAADYFTKRVYPGPVMNGMLVYMADNQAGGADAAVEFLQKHEDVWTKWVPASVASKVKSSL
;
A
#
# COMPACT_ATOMS: atom_id res chain seq x y z
N LYS A 1 12.25 -7.17 -20.95
CA LYS A 1 13.58 -7.57 -20.46
C LYS A 1 14.60 -6.74 -21.23
N GLU A 2 15.29 -5.83 -20.56
CA GLU A 2 16.39 -5.07 -21.20
C GLU A 2 17.68 -5.90 -21.25
N ASP A 3 17.87 -6.82 -20.30
CA ASP A 3 18.93 -7.84 -20.32
C ASP A 3 18.34 -9.21 -19.89
N PRO A 4 18.31 -10.23 -20.76
CA PRO A 4 17.76 -11.55 -20.42
C PRO A 4 18.65 -12.37 -19.47
N SER A 5 19.92 -11.98 -19.28
CA SER A 5 20.86 -12.67 -18.40
C SER A 5 20.72 -12.29 -16.92
N LYS A 6 19.95 -11.24 -16.61
CA LYS A 6 19.75 -10.70 -15.26
C LYS A 6 18.31 -10.87 -14.77
N GLY A 7 18.17 -11.03 -13.45
CA GLY A 7 16.88 -10.89 -12.78
C GLY A 7 16.48 -9.41 -12.69
N ALA A 8 15.18 -9.12 -12.67
CA ALA A 8 14.67 -7.77 -12.48
C ALA A 8 13.78 -7.72 -11.24
N PHE A 9 14.06 -6.75 -10.36
CA PHE A 9 13.17 -6.39 -9.27
C PHE A 9 12.57 -5.02 -9.58
N VAL A 10 11.27 -5.00 -9.87
CA VAL A 10 10.55 -3.74 -10.11
C VAL A 10 10.36 -3.03 -8.78
N GLY A 11 10.95 -1.85 -8.64
CA GLY A 11 10.93 -1.06 -7.41
C GLY A 11 9.60 -0.36 -7.18
N CYS A 12 9.67 0.77 -6.48
CA CYS A 12 8.53 1.61 -6.14
C CYS A 12 8.60 2.92 -6.93
N PRO A 13 7.45 3.55 -7.28
CA PRO A 13 7.42 4.79 -8.05
C PRO A 13 8.32 5.88 -7.49
N ALA A 14 8.90 6.66 -8.39
CA ALA A 14 9.77 7.76 -8.03
C ALA A 14 9.09 8.76 -7.09
N GLY A 15 9.79 9.16 -6.03
CA GLY A 15 9.30 10.10 -5.02
C GLY A 15 8.41 9.50 -3.93
N TRP A 16 8.05 8.22 -4.02
CA TRP A 16 7.30 7.55 -2.95
C TRP A 16 8.25 7.06 -1.85
N GLY A 17 7.76 7.02 -0.60
CA GLY A 17 8.58 6.57 0.53
C GLY A 17 9.09 5.13 0.40
N CYS A 18 8.40 4.26 -0.36
CA CYS A 18 8.87 2.91 -0.62
C CYS A 18 10.06 2.83 -1.59
N GLN A 19 10.36 3.88 -2.35
CA GLN A 19 11.49 3.89 -3.29
C GLN A 19 12.80 3.71 -2.53
N LEU A 20 12.98 4.52 -1.48
CA LEU A 20 14.16 4.49 -0.61
C LEU A 20 14.30 3.14 0.10
N ALA A 21 13.19 2.63 0.67
CA ALA A 21 13.17 1.34 1.34
C ALA A 21 13.59 0.20 0.41
N ASN A 22 13.04 0.16 -0.80
CA ASN A 22 13.37 -0.87 -1.78
C ASN A 22 14.82 -0.78 -2.27
N ALA A 23 15.34 0.44 -2.50
CA ALA A 23 16.74 0.64 -2.90
C ALA A 23 17.73 0.14 -1.83
N ASN A 24 17.51 0.54 -0.56
CA ASN A 24 18.35 0.08 0.54
C ASN A 24 18.22 -1.41 0.82
N LEU A 25 17.02 -1.99 0.71
CA LEU A 25 16.85 -3.44 0.84
C LEU A 25 17.55 -4.19 -0.30
N PHE A 26 17.45 -3.70 -1.54
CA PHE A 26 18.14 -4.29 -2.69
C PHE A 26 19.67 -4.33 -2.48
N ARG A 27 20.24 -3.23 -1.95
CA ARG A 27 21.66 -3.16 -1.52
C ARG A 27 21.95 -4.11 -0.35
N ALA A 28 21.12 -4.12 0.69
CA ALA A 28 21.31 -4.94 1.88
C ALA A 28 21.33 -6.45 1.59
N PHE A 29 20.52 -6.88 0.62
CA PHE A 29 20.48 -8.28 0.17
C PHE A 29 21.51 -8.58 -0.94
N GLU A 30 22.37 -7.63 -1.29
CA GLU A 30 23.41 -7.74 -2.32
C GLU A 30 22.87 -8.22 -3.68
N MET A 31 21.67 -7.75 -4.05
CA MET A 31 20.94 -8.25 -5.21
C MET A 31 21.70 -8.03 -6.52
N GLU A 32 22.40 -6.90 -6.66
CA GLU A 32 23.23 -6.62 -7.84
C GLU A 32 24.34 -7.65 -8.03
N LYS A 33 25.07 -8.01 -6.96
CA LYS A 33 26.10 -9.05 -6.98
C LYS A 33 25.54 -10.42 -7.36
N LYS A 34 24.25 -10.64 -7.10
CA LYS A 34 23.50 -11.85 -7.47
C LYS A 34 22.91 -11.80 -8.88
N GLY A 35 23.26 -10.79 -9.68
CA GLY A 35 22.81 -10.67 -11.07
C GLY A 35 21.40 -10.08 -11.22
N TRP A 36 20.93 -9.28 -10.26
CA TRP A 36 19.66 -8.57 -10.36
C TRP A 36 19.84 -7.10 -10.70
N VAL A 37 18.82 -6.50 -11.29
CA VAL A 37 18.71 -5.04 -11.48
C VAL A 37 17.49 -4.51 -10.74
N LEU A 38 17.65 -3.33 -10.13
CA LEU A 38 16.53 -2.56 -9.58
C LEU A 38 15.94 -1.71 -10.70
N VAL A 39 14.69 -1.98 -11.08
CA VAL A 39 13.99 -1.27 -12.15
C VAL A 39 13.11 -0.19 -11.53
N ASP A 40 13.28 1.06 -11.96
CA ASP A 40 12.39 2.16 -11.59
C ASP A 40 11.14 2.14 -12.49
N PRO A 41 9.93 1.91 -11.94
CA PRO A 41 8.71 1.97 -12.73
C PRO A 41 8.29 3.40 -13.11
N GLY A 42 8.92 4.43 -12.54
CA GLY A 42 8.68 5.86 -12.75
C GLY A 42 7.38 6.39 -12.13
N SER A 43 6.29 5.62 -12.25
CA SER A 43 4.95 6.01 -11.77
C SER A 43 4.16 4.79 -11.29
N ALA A 44 3.05 5.04 -10.58
CA ALA A 44 2.10 3.99 -10.21
C ALA A 44 1.56 3.24 -11.43
N ALA A 45 1.20 3.97 -12.50
CA ALA A 45 0.75 3.36 -13.76
C ALA A 45 1.84 2.51 -14.42
N GLY A 46 3.10 2.95 -14.36
CA GLY A 46 4.24 2.17 -14.84
C GLY A 46 4.45 0.87 -14.06
N LEU A 47 4.28 0.93 -12.73
CA LEU A 47 4.35 -0.26 -11.87
C LEU A 47 3.23 -1.25 -12.21
N ASP A 48 1.98 -0.77 -12.28
CA ASP A 48 0.82 -1.58 -12.61
C ASP A 48 0.96 -2.20 -14.02
N GLY A 49 1.40 -1.41 -15.00
CA GLY A 49 1.65 -1.86 -16.37
C GLY A 49 2.75 -2.92 -16.45
N SER A 50 3.80 -2.81 -15.65
CA SER A 50 4.87 -3.83 -15.59
C SER A 50 4.36 -5.19 -15.12
N MET A 51 3.47 -5.19 -14.12
CA MET A 51 2.86 -6.39 -13.56
C MET A 51 1.87 -7.00 -14.54
N ALA A 52 0.93 -6.20 -15.05
CA ALA A 52 -0.08 -6.65 -16.00
C ALA A 52 0.57 -7.28 -17.25
N LYS A 53 1.54 -6.58 -17.85
CA LYS A 53 2.25 -7.06 -19.04
C LYS A 53 2.95 -8.40 -18.83
N ALA A 54 3.57 -8.60 -17.67
CA ALA A 54 4.24 -9.86 -17.37
C ALA A 54 3.23 -11.01 -17.24
N VAL A 55 2.16 -10.79 -16.47
CA VAL A 55 1.10 -11.80 -16.26
C VAL A 55 0.40 -12.18 -17.56
N GLU A 56 0.02 -11.19 -18.38
CA GLU A 56 -0.65 -11.41 -19.67
C GLU A 56 0.22 -12.18 -20.68
N ARG A 57 1.55 -12.12 -20.52
CA ARG A 57 2.51 -12.86 -21.33
C ARG A 57 2.90 -14.21 -20.74
N GLY A 58 2.35 -14.58 -19.59
CA GLY A 58 2.77 -15.78 -18.86
C GLY A 58 4.22 -15.70 -18.37
N GLU A 59 4.75 -14.49 -18.19
CA GLU A 59 6.10 -14.24 -17.69
C GLU A 59 6.08 -14.05 -16.16
N ASN A 60 7.19 -14.41 -15.50
CA ASN A 60 7.36 -14.15 -14.08
C ASN A 60 7.52 -12.64 -13.82
N TRP A 61 6.81 -12.13 -12.81
CA TRP A 61 6.99 -10.78 -12.30
C TRP A 61 7.52 -10.82 -10.86
N PHE A 62 8.51 -9.99 -10.57
CA PHE A 62 9.05 -9.82 -9.23
C PHE A 62 9.27 -8.34 -8.94
N GLY A 63 8.66 -7.83 -7.88
CA GLY A 63 8.71 -6.42 -7.57
C GLY A 63 8.02 -6.04 -6.26
N TYR A 64 8.10 -4.75 -5.96
CA TYR A 64 7.38 -4.13 -4.87
C TYR A 64 5.90 -3.96 -5.23
N TYR A 65 5.04 -4.34 -4.30
CA TYR A 65 3.64 -3.93 -4.29
C TYR A 65 3.11 -3.98 -2.85
N TRP A 66 1.94 -3.37 -2.60
CA TRP A 66 1.33 -3.34 -1.27
C TRP A 66 -0.08 -3.92 -1.30
N SER A 67 -0.58 -4.25 -0.11
CA SER A 67 -1.93 -4.78 0.10
C SER A 67 -2.61 -3.98 1.23
N PRO A 68 -3.94 -3.72 1.13
CA PRO A 68 -4.86 -4.16 0.07
C PRO A 68 -4.81 -3.30 -1.20
N THR A 69 -4.98 -3.95 -2.36
CA THR A 69 -5.01 -3.34 -3.71
C THR A 69 -5.72 -4.28 -4.69
N SER A 70 -6.37 -3.73 -5.72
CA SER A 70 -7.06 -4.53 -6.75
C SER A 70 -6.08 -5.39 -7.56
N MET A 71 -4.86 -4.90 -7.82
CA MET A 71 -3.85 -5.59 -8.64
C MET A 71 -3.38 -6.90 -8.00
N ILE A 72 -3.20 -6.94 -6.68
CA ILE A 72 -2.82 -8.16 -5.96
C ILE A 72 -3.88 -9.24 -6.14
N GLY A 73 -5.16 -8.87 -5.98
CA GLY A 73 -6.28 -9.78 -6.15
C GLY A 73 -6.44 -10.23 -7.60
N LYS A 74 -6.49 -9.28 -8.53
CA LYS A 74 -6.71 -9.51 -9.97
C LYS A 74 -5.70 -10.49 -10.57
N TYR A 75 -4.43 -10.37 -10.20
CA TYR A 75 -3.36 -11.21 -10.76
C TYR A 75 -2.86 -12.31 -9.82
N ASN A 76 -3.62 -12.60 -8.75
CA ASN A 76 -3.30 -13.64 -7.76
C ASN A 76 -1.85 -13.57 -7.26
N MET A 77 -1.38 -12.35 -6.97
CA MET A 77 -0.02 -12.11 -6.52
C MET A 77 0.15 -12.58 -5.08
N PHE A 78 1.27 -13.21 -4.78
CA PHE A 78 1.60 -13.65 -3.44
C PHE A 78 2.87 -12.97 -2.93
N LYS A 79 2.92 -12.74 -1.61
CA LYS A 79 4.08 -12.14 -0.97
C LYS A 79 5.21 -13.16 -0.90
N VAL A 80 6.36 -12.81 -1.47
CA VAL A 80 7.59 -13.59 -1.31
C VAL A 80 8.17 -13.35 0.10
N PRO A 81 8.52 -14.40 0.85
CA PRO A 81 9.19 -14.26 2.14
C PRO A 81 10.56 -13.56 2.00
N PHE A 82 10.86 -12.62 2.89
CA PHE A 82 12.16 -11.92 2.91
C PHE A 82 13.33 -12.80 3.36
N GLY A 83 13.06 -14.00 3.88
CA GLY A 83 14.07 -14.89 4.46
C GLY A 83 14.67 -14.41 5.79
N VAL A 84 14.30 -13.22 6.26
CA VAL A 84 14.76 -12.62 7.51
C VAL A 84 13.59 -11.93 8.23
N PRO A 85 13.62 -11.83 9.57
CA PRO A 85 12.62 -11.07 10.32
C PRO A 85 12.77 -9.56 10.11
N PHE A 86 11.85 -8.78 10.67
CA PHE A 86 12.00 -7.33 10.77
C PHE A 86 13.17 -7.00 11.70
N ALA A 87 14.13 -6.19 11.24
CA ALA A 87 15.37 -5.88 11.96
C ALA A 87 15.22 -4.73 12.99
N GLY A 88 13.99 -4.35 13.34
CA GLY A 88 13.68 -3.33 14.33
C GLY A 88 13.64 -1.90 13.78
N SER A 89 12.89 -1.04 14.46
CA SER A 89 12.62 0.34 14.02
C SER A 89 13.88 1.19 13.90
N LYS A 90 14.90 0.96 14.76
CA LYS A 90 16.17 1.67 14.66
C LYS A 90 16.87 1.46 13.30
N ASN A 91 16.86 0.22 12.78
CA ASN A 91 17.39 -0.07 11.45
C ASN A 91 16.50 0.53 10.36
N TRP A 92 15.18 0.39 10.53
CA TRP A 92 14.21 0.83 9.54
C TRP A 92 14.22 2.36 9.36
N ASP A 93 13.95 3.09 10.44
CA ASP A 93 13.80 4.54 10.45
C ASP A 93 15.14 5.27 10.35
N GLY A 94 16.21 4.65 10.85
CA GLY A 94 17.56 5.20 10.84
C GLY A 94 18.38 4.90 9.59
N CYS A 95 17.94 3.99 8.73
CA CYS A 95 18.70 3.61 7.53
C CYS A 95 17.80 3.22 6.36
N ILE A 96 16.97 2.18 6.50
CA ILE A 96 16.24 1.58 5.35
C ILE A 96 15.37 2.60 4.62
N VAL A 97 14.65 3.47 5.33
CA VAL A 97 13.77 4.47 4.72
C VAL A 97 14.46 5.79 4.38
N LYS A 98 15.78 5.87 4.50
CA LYS A 98 16.58 7.08 4.25
C LYS A 98 17.19 7.09 2.84
N PRO A 99 17.55 8.27 2.30
CA PRO A 99 18.37 8.35 1.09
C PRO A 99 19.64 7.51 1.21
N GLU A 100 20.13 6.96 0.10
CA GLU A 100 21.31 6.09 0.12
C GLU A 100 22.54 6.78 0.72
N GLN A 101 22.68 8.10 0.51
CA GLN A 101 23.79 8.88 1.07
C GLN A 101 23.73 8.96 2.61
N GLU A 102 22.55 8.78 3.20
CA GLU A 102 22.33 8.76 4.65
C GLU A 102 22.36 7.32 5.22
N CYS A 103 22.46 6.29 4.37
CA CYS A 103 22.48 4.88 4.75
C CYS A 103 23.62 4.14 4.04
N ALA A 104 24.84 4.33 4.56
CA ALA A 104 26.05 3.74 3.97
C ALA A 104 26.02 2.20 3.96
N ASN A 105 25.58 1.59 5.06
CA ASN A 105 25.62 0.13 5.26
C ASN A 105 24.23 -0.41 5.66
N PRO A 106 23.27 -0.53 4.73
CA PRO A 106 21.94 -1.05 5.04
C PRO A 106 22.02 -2.52 5.44
N LYS A 107 21.24 -2.93 6.45
CA LYS A 107 21.17 -4.32 6.93
C LYS A 107 19.90 -5.02 6.44
N PRO A 108 19.96 -6.32 6.09
CA PRO A 108 18.78 -7.09 5.71
C PRO A 108 17.65 -6.96 6.74
N SER A 109 16.42 -6.77 6.23
CA SER A 109 15.21 -6.69 7.04
C SER A 109 14.01 -7.08 6.19
N SER A 110 12.97 -7.64 6.81
CA SER A 110 11.63 -7.58 6.22
C SER A 110 10.99 -6.20 6.39
N TRP A 111 9.87 -5.97 5.71
CA TRP A 111 9.06 -4.76 5.90
C TRP A 111 8.48 -4.68 7.31
N THR A 112 8.43 -3.47 7.85
CA THR A 112 7.61 -3.18 9.03
C THR A 112 6.13 -3.42 8.75
N LYS A 113 5.33 -3.59 9.81
CA LYS A 113 3.87 -3.65 9.67
C LYS A 113 3.35 -2.26 9.30
N SER A 114 2.92 -2.10 8.05
CA SER A 114 2.34 -0.85 7.56
C SER A 114 1.03 -0.53 8.28
N VAL A 115 0.87 0.75 8.63
CA VAL A 115 -0.38 1.31 9.18
C VAL A 115 -0.73 2.57 8.39
N VAL A 116 -2.02 2.77 8.13
CA VAL A 116 -2.55 3.99 7.52
C VAL A 116 -3.08 4.87 8.64
N ASN A 117 -2.53 6.07 8.78
CA ASN A 117 -2.93 7.02 9.82
C ASN A 117 -3.78 8.14 9.23
N THR A 118 -4.75 8.62 10.01
CA THR A 118 -5.42 9.89 9.72
C THR A 118 -4.63 11.02 10.37
N ILE A 119 -4.13 11.96 9.57
CA ILE A 119 -3.37 13.12 10.06
C ILE A 119 -4.26 14.36 9.91
N VAL A 120 -4.39 15.13 11.00
CA VAL A 120 -5.13 16.40 11.03
C VAL A 120 -4.25 17.50 11.62
N THR A 121 -4.57 18.75 11.31
CA THR A 121 -3.89 19.89 11.93
C THR A 121 -4.34 20.08 13.38
N ASP A 122 -3.47 20.66 14.21
CA ASP A 122 -3.80 20.97 15.60
C ASP A 122 -5.02 21.89 15.71
N ARG A 123 -5.16 22.85 14.80
CA ARG A 123 -6.33 23.74 14.74
C ARG A 123 -7.60 22.94 14.50
N PHE A 124 -7.60 22.02 13.52
CA PHE A 124 -8.76 21.19 13.24
C PHE A 124 -9.11 20.28 14.42
N LYS A 125 -8.10 19.68 15.07
CA LYS A 125 -8.32 18.88 16.28
C LYS A 125 -9.04 19.66 17.39
N LYS A 126 -8.74 20.95 17.55
CA LYS A 126 -9.35 21.81 18.58
C LYS A 126 -10.74 22.36 18.18
N ALA A 127 -10.94 22.68 16.90
CA ALA A 127 -12.13 23.41 16.43
C ALA A 127 -13.13 22.54 15.64
N GLY A 128 -12.77 21.30 15.27
CA GLY A 128 -13.54 20.45 14.36
C GLY A 128 -14.80 19.82 14.96
N GLY A 129 -14.99 19.90 16.28
CA GLY A 129 -16.17 19.38 16.98
C GLY A 129 -16.47 17.92 16.58
N PRO A 130 -17.74 17.58 16.23
CA PRO A 130 -18.12 16.21 15.86
C PRO A 130 -17.32 15.60 14.70
N ALA A 131 -16.77 16.42 13.79
CA ALA A 131 -15.94 15.93 12.69
C ALA A 131 -14.57 15.43 13.18
N ALA A 132 -14.00 16.07 14.22
CA ALA A 132 -12.76 15.59 14.84
C ALA A 132 -12.98 14.25 15.56
N ASP A 133 -14.14 14.08 16.22
CA ASP A 133 -14.52 12.83 16.86
C ASP A 133 -14.69 11.69 15.85
N TYR A 134 -15.31 11.98 14.70
CA TYR A 134 -15.44 11.03 13.61
C TYR A 134 -14.07 10.46 13.18
N PHE A 135 -13.09 11.34 12.92
CA PHE A 135 -11.76 10.88 12.51
C PHE A 135 -11.01 10.10 13.58
N THR A 136 -11.32 10.33 14.87
CA THR A 136 -10.76 9.56 15.99
C THR A 136 -11.36 8.15 16.06
N LYS A 137 -12.63 7.97 15.65
CA LYS A 137 -13.33 6.68 15.67
C LYS A 137 -13.22 5.88 14.37
N ARG A 138 -12.95 6.55 13.26
CA ARG A 138 -12.94 5.95 11.92
C ARG A 138 -11.79 4.97 11.77
N VAL A 139 -12.13 3.69 11.79
CA VAL A 139 -11.24 2.59 11.44
C VAL A 139 -11.85 1.81 10.31
N TYR A 140 -11.11 1.70 9.21
CA TYR A 140 -11.52 0.95 8.02
C TYR A 140 -10.80 -0.40 8.00
N PRO A 141 -11.49 -1.54 8.23
CA PRO A 141 -10.84 -2.84 8.28
C PRO A 141 -10.20 -3.21 6.93
N GLY A 142 -8.98 -3.73 6.96
CA GLY A 142 -8.25 -4.16 5.76
C GLY A 142 -9.04 -5.12 4.85
N PRO A 143 -9.70 -6.17 5.37
CA PRO A 143 -10.51 -7.07 4.56
C PRO A 143 -11.69 -6.37 3.86
N VAL A 144 -12.33 -5.41 4.54
CA VAL A 144 -13.43 -4.62 3.95
C VAL A 144 -12.89 -3.72 2.84
N MET A 145 -11.71 -3.11 3.03
CA MET A 145 -11.07 -2.26 2.01
C MET A 145 -10.75 -3.08 0.77
N ASN A 146 -10.21 -4.28 0.98
CA ASN A 146 -9.94 -5.19 -0.12
C ASN A 146 -11.21 -5.56 -0.89
N GLY A 147 -12.31 -5.88 -0.19
CA GLY A 147 -13.60 -6.15 -0.82
C GLY A 147 -14.12 -4.97 -1.63
N MET A 148 -14.03 -3.75 -1.11
CA MET A 148 -14.46 -2.56 -1.85
C MET A 148 -13.60 -2.26 -3.07
N LEU A 149 -12.29 -2.49 -3.01
CA LEU A 149 -11.41 -2.33 -4.17
C LEU A 149 -11.70 -3.36 -5.26
N VAL A 150 -12.11 -4.58 -4.89
CA VAL A 150 -12.60 -5.61 -5.83
C VAL A 150 -13.91 -5.16 -6.46
N TYR A 151 -14.89 -4.72 -5.66
CA TYR A 151 -16.15 -4.18 -6.18
C TYR A 151 -15.92 -3.04 -7.20
N MET A 152 -15.05 -2.09 -6.87
CA MET A 152 -14.71 -0.98 -7.76
C MET A 152 -14.12 -1.46 -9.09
N ALA A 153 -13.25 -2.47 -9.05
CA ALA A 153 -12.64 -3.03 -10.25
C ALA A 153 -13.68 -3.77 -11.13
N ASP A 154 -14.48 -4.65 -10.53
CA ASP A 154 -15.43 -5.50 -11.25
C ASP A 154 -16.60 -4.71 -11.85
N ASN A 155 -17.00 -3.62 -11.19
CA ASN A 155 -18.13 -2.79 -11.62
C ASN A 155 -17.69 -1.49 -12.31
N GLN A 156 -16.38 -1.30 -12.51
CA GLN A 156 -15.81 -0.03 -12.99
C GLN A 156 -16.32 1.18 -12.17
N ALA A 157 -16.53 0.97 -10.87
CA ALA A 157 -17.23 1.90 -10.00
C ALA A 157 -16.32 3.07 -9.62
N GLY A 158 -16.88 4.28 -9.62
CA GLY A 158 -16.20 5.45 -9.10
C GLY A 158 -16.13 5.43 -7.57
N GLY A 159 -15.38 6.37 -7.00
CA GLY A 159 -15.30 6.51 -5.54
C GLY A 159 -16.65 6.82 -4.88
N ALA A 160 -17.55 7.52 -5.58
CA ALA A 160 -18.89 7.83 -5.07
C ALA A 160 -19.77 6.57 -5.00
N ASP A 161 -19.78 5.76 -6.06
CA ASP A 161 -20.56 4.52 -6.10
C ASP A 161 -20.04 3.53 -5.05
N ALA A 162 -18.72 3.40 -4.94
CA ALA A 162 -18.09 2.58 -3.91
C ALA A 162 -18.41 3.06 -2.49
N ALA A 163 -18.54 4.37 -2.27
CA ALA A 163 -18.94 4.90 -0.98
C ALA A 163 -20.39 4.53 -0.64
N VAL A 164 -21.31 4.58 -1.61
CA VAL A 164 -22.71 4.15 -1.41
C VAL A 164 -22.77 2.65 -1.14
N GLU A 165 -22.11 1.83 -1.94
CA GLU A 165 -22.03 0.38 -1.72
C GLU A 165 -21.46 0.06 -0.34
N PHE A 166 -20.38 0.74 0.07
CA PHE A 166 -19.81 0.58 1.41
C PHE A 166 -20.82 0.93 2.52
N LEU A 167 -21.55 2.04 2.36
CA LEU A 167 -22.54 2.46 3.35
C LEU A 167 -23.71 1.46 3.44
N GLN A 168 -24.13 0.87 2.32
CA GLN A 168 -25.21 -0.13 2.29
C GLN A 168 -24.77 -1.50 2.81
N LYS A 169 -23.55 -1.95 2.50
CA LYS A 169 -23.08 -3.31 2.84
C LYS A 169 -22.36 -3.43 4.18
N HIS A 170 -21.79 -2.33 4.68
CA HIS A 170 -20.91 -2.35 5.86
C HIS A 170 -21.42 -1.44 6.99
N GLU A 171 -22.74 -1.44 7.22
CA GLU A 171 -23.36 -0.73 8.34
C GLU A 171 -22.76 -1.10 9.69
N ASP A 172 -22.39 -2.36 9.89
CA ASP A 172 -21.74 -2.87 11.10
C ASP A 172 -20.38 -2.21 11.36
N VAL A 173 -19.74 -1.66 10.32
CA VAL A 173 -18.46 -0.95 10.41
C VAL A 173 -18.72 0.54 10.64
N TRP A 174 -19.40 1.22 9.72
CA TRP A 174 -19.41 2.68 9.71
C TRP A 174 -20.31 3.30 10.77
N THR A 175 -21.35 2.59 11.22
CA THR A 175 -22.26 3.10 12.27
C THR A 175 -21.54 3.32 13.60
N LYS A 176 -20.41 2.64 13.83
CA LYS A 176 -19.53 2.85 15.01
C LYS A 176 -18.75 4.17 14.93
N TRP A 177 -18.63 4.77 13.76
CA TRP A 177 -17.86 6.00 13.55
C TRP A 177 -18.63 7.27 13.91
N VAL A 178 -19.97 7.18 13.97
CA VAL A 178 -20.87 8.32 14.14
C VAL A 178 -21.88 8.08 15.27
N PRO A 179 -22.50 9.13 15.83
CA PRO A 179 -23.60 8.96 16.77
C PRO A 179 -24.80 8.24 16.14
N ALA A 180 -25.60 7.54 16.95
CA ALA A 180 -26.77 6.78 16.49
C ALA A 180 -27.77 7.64 15.69
N SER A 181 -27.98 8.90 16.10
CA SER A 181 -28.88 9.82 15.39
C SER A 181 -28.38 10.18 13.98
N VAL A 182 -27.06 10.23 13.77
CA VAL A 182 -26.45 10.44 12.45
C VAL A 182 -26.55 9.17 11.63
N ALA A 183 -26.28 8.01 12.24
CA ALA A 183 -26.43 6.71 11.56
C ALA A 183 -27.85 6.51 11.02
N SER A 184 -28.88 6.80 11.82
CA SER A 184 -30.28 6.71 11.35
C SER A 184 -30.55 7.62 10.16
N LYS A 185 -30.05 8.86 10.18
CA LYS A 185 -30.22 9.82 9.06
C LYS A 185 -29.56 9.32 7.78
N VAL A 186 -28.33 8.79 7.87
CA VAL A 186 -27.62 8.24 6.72
C VAL A 186 -28.39 7.05 6.14
N LYS A 187 -28.81 6.10 6.97
CA LYS A 187 -29.59 4.93 6.52
C LYS A 187 -30.91 5.31 5.84
N SER A 188 -31.59 6.34 6.30
CA SER A 188 -32.82 6.85 5.68
C SER A 188 -32.60 7.54 4.32
N SER A 189 -31.35 7.85 3.95
CA SER A 189 -31.00 8.52 2.70
C SER A 189 -30.31 7.62 1.67
N LEU A 190 -30.08 6.35 2.01
CA LEU A 190 -29.44 5.34 1.16
C LEU A 190 -30.42 4.59 0.25
#